data_AF-A0A6N9TBW7-F1
#
_entry.id   AF-A0A6N9TBW7-F1
#
_cell.length_a   1.000
_cell.length_b   1.000
_cell.length_c   1.000
_cell.angle_alpha   90.00
_cell.angle_beta   90.00
_cell.angle_gamma   90.00
#
_symmetry.space_group_name_H-M   'P 1'
#
loop_
_entity.id
_entity.type
_entity.pdbx_description
1 polymer ?
#
loop_
_entity_poly.entity_id
_entity_poly.type
_entity_poly.pdbx_seq_one_letter_code
_entity_poly.pdbx_strand_id
1 'polypeptide(L)' 'MTDLLEKAVEAARRLPPEAQDDIARLVLVLSGEIVEPVAVNAEDRDAILRGQQAALRGDFASSDEISALWAKHGL' A
#
# COMPACT_ATOMS: atom_id res chain seq x y z
N MET A 1 5.04 -17.37 22.98
CA MET A 1 5.99 -16.37 22.45
C MET A 1 7.27 -16.47 23.26
N THR A 2 8.41 -16.01 22.75
CA THR A 2 9.62 -15.89 23.59
C THR A 2 9.39 -14.77 24.60
N ASP A 3 10.06 -14.84 25.76
CA ASP A 3 9.94 -13.81 26.81
C ASP A 3 10.25 -12.40 26.30
N LEU A 4 11.18 -12.29 25.34
CA LEU A 4 11.52 -11.02 24.71
C LEU A 4 10.40 -10.50 23.80
N LEU A 5 9.80 -11.37 22.99
CA LEU A 5 8.71 -11.00 22.08
C LEU A 5 7.43 -10.63 22.85
N GLU A 6 7.15 -11.31 23.95
CA GLU A 6 6.03 -10.97 24.84
C GLU A 6 6.19 -9.57 25.46
N LYS A 7 7.36 -9.24 25.98
CA LYS A 7 7.65 -7.89 26.49
C LYS A 7 7.52 -6.83 25.40
N ALA A 8 7.95 -7.12 24.18
CA ALA A 8 7.84 -6.19 23.05
C ALA A 8 6.38 -5.92 22.68
N VAL A 9 5.53 -6.95 22.63
CA VAL A 9 4.09 -6.79 22.36
C VAL A 9 3.40 -6.00 23.46
N GLU A 10 3.71 -6.28 24.74
CA GLU A 10 3.18 -5.52 25.87
C GLU A 10 3.59 -4.05 25.86
N ALA A 11 4.81 -3.74 25.40
CA ALA A 11 5.25 -2.36 25.20
C ALA A 11 4.51 -1.70 24.03
N ALA A 12 4.39 -2.38 22.88
CA ALA A 12 3.72 -1.88 21.69
C ALA A 12 2.25 -1.54 21.95
N ARG A 13 1.53 -2.36 22.74
CA ARG A 13 0.12 -2.12 23.12
C ARG A 13 -0.15 -0.77 23.80
N ARG A 14 0.87 -0.13 24.39
CA ARG A 14 0.75 1.15 25.09
C ARG A 14 1.06 2.37 24.20
N LEU A 15 1.47 2.14 22.96
CA LEU A 15 1.80 3.21 22.02
C LEU A 15 0.55 3.78 21.35
N PRO A 16 0.62 4.97 20.72
CA PRO A 16 -0.44 5.47 19.84
C PRO A 16 -0.71 4.52 18.67
N PRO A 17 -1.93 4.49 18.11
CA PRO A 17 -2.31 3.57 17.02
C PRO A 17 -1.34 3.58 15.83
N GLU A 18 -0.88 4.76 15.40
CA GLU A 18 0.06 4.91 14.28
C GLU A 18 1.37 4.14 14.53
N ALA A 19 1.94 4.28 15.74
CA ALA A 19 3.17 3.58 16.11
C ALA A 19 2.95 2.07 16.30
N GLN A 20 1.74 1.64 16.70
CA GLN A 20 1.39 0.22 16.73
C GLN A 20 1.37 -0.37 15.32
N ASP A 21 0.78 0.33 14.36
CA ASP A 21 0.71 -0.11 12.96
C ASP A 21 2.09 -0.17 12.30
N ASP A 22 2.99 0.76 12.62
CA ASP A 22 4.37 0.74 12.14
C ASP A 22 5.11 -0.52 12.62
N ILE A 23 4.98 -0.87 13.91
CA ILE A 23 5.56 -2.10 14.47
C ILE A 23 4.92 -3.33 13.82
N ALA A 24 3.59 -3.33 13.64
CA ALA A 24 2.89 -4.43 13.01
C ALA A 24 3.38 -4.68 11.57
N ARG A 25 3.58 -3.61 10.77
CA ARG A 25 4.14 -3.75 9.41
C ARG A 25 5.52 -4.39 9.42
N LEU A 26 6.40 -3.99 10.33
CA LEU A 26 7.73 -4.60 10.45
C LEU A 26 7.64 -6.09 10.78
N VAL A 27 6.77 -6.49 11.71
CA VAL A 27 6.56 -7.90 12.06
C VAL A 27 6.02 -8.70 10.88
N LEU A 28 5.07 -8.14 10.13
CA LEU A 28 4.48 -8.79 8.96
C LEU A 28 5.46 -8.91 7.78
N VAL A 29 6.37 -7.95 7.61
CA VAL A 29 7.48 -8.08 6.65
C VAL A 29 8.43 -9.20 7.08
N LEU A 30 8.81 -9.24 8.36
CA LEU A 30 9.70 -10.28 8.89
C LEU A 30 9.07 -11.69 8.87
N SER A 31 7.75 -11.80 8.96
CA SER A 31 7.03 -13.07 8.82
C SER A 31 6.85 -13.50 7.36
N GLY A 32 7.14 -12.63 6.40
CA GLY A 32 6.89 -12.86 4.98
C GLY A 32 5.41 -12.79 4.59
N GLU A 33 4.52 -12.33 5.49
CA GLU A 33 3.11 -12.08 5.19
C GLU A 33 2.91 -10.82 4.34
N ILE A 34 3.84 -9.86 4.46
CA ILE A 34 3.94 -8.70 3.58
C ILE A 34 5.23 -8.82 2.76
N VAL A 35 5.10 -8.82 1.44
CA VAL A 35 6.24 -8.65 0.53
C VAL A 35 6.81 -7.25 0.72
N GLU A 36 8.14 -7.10 0.68
CA GLU A 36 8.79 -5.79 0.82
C GLU A 36 8.07 -4.70 0.01
N PRO A 37 7.86 -3.50 0.59
CA PRO A 37 7.23 -2.40 -0.12
C PRO A 37 7.93 -2.19 -1.47
N VAL A 38 7.15 -2.21 -2.55
CA VAL A 38 7.69 -1.94 -3.88
C VAL A 38 8.23 -0.52 -3.88
N ALA A 39 9.53 -0.38 -4.18
CA ALA A 39 10.17 0.91 -4.29
C ALA A 39 9.55 1.70 -5.46
N VAL A 40 8.79 2.75 -5.12
CA VAL A 40 8.20 3.67 -6.11
C VAL A 40 9.28 4.65 -6.54
N ASN A 41 9.74 4.54 -7.78
CA ASN A 41 10.71 5.46 -8.35
C ASN A 41 10.07 6.84 -8.63
N ALA A 42 10.87 7.82 -9.06
CA ALA A 42 10.37 9.18 -9.30
C ALA A 42 9.30 9.23 -10.40
N GLU A 43 9.47 8.45 -11.47
CA GLU A 43 8.51 8.39 -12.59
C GLU A 43 7.18 7.78 -12.16
N ASP A 44 7.22 6.68 -11.42
CA ASP A 44 6.01 6.04 -10.88
C ASP A 44 5.27 6.99 -9.92
N ARG A 45 6.01 7.72 -9.08
CA ARG A 45 5.43 8.72 -8.18
C ARG A 45 4.71 9.82 -8.94
N ASP A 46 5.33 10.34 -10.00
CA ASP A 46 4.71 11.37 -10.84
C ASP A 46 3.48 10.84 -11.59
N ALA A 47 3.51 9.60 -12.06
CA ALA A 47 2.35 8.94 -12.65
C ALA A 47 1.18 8.81 -11.66
N ILE A 48 1.46 8.36 -10.42
CA ILE A 48 0.48 8.23 -9.35
C ILE A 48 -0.12 9.60 -8.98
N LEU A 49 0.71 10.64 -8.86
CA LEU A 49 0.23 12.00 -8.57
C LEU A 49 -0.67 12.55 -9.69
N ARG A 50 -0.31 12.34 -10.95
CA ARG A 50 -1.17 12.72 -12.09
C ARG A 50 -2.52 12.02 -12.05
N GLY A 51 -2.54 10.71 -11.76
CA GLY A 51 -3.77 9.93 -11.62
C GLY A 51 -4.66 10.44 -10.47
N GLN A 52 -4.08 10.72 -9.30
CA GLN A 52 -4.83 11.30 -8.17
C GLN A 52 -5.42 12.67 -8.49
N GLN A 53 -4.67 13.53 -9.18
CA GLN A 53 -5.19 14.84 -9.59
C GLN A 53 -6.33 14.72 -10.61
N ALA A 54 -6.27 13.77 -11.55
CA ALA A 54 -7.37 13.49 -12.48
C ALA A 54 -8.62 12.98 -11.72
N ALA A 55 -8.44 12.06 -10.78
CA ALA A 55 -9.53 11.54 -9.95
C ALA A 55 -10.23 12.63 -9.13
N LEU A 56 -9.46 13.57 -8.55
CA LEU A 56 -10.02 14.72 -7.82
C LEU A 56 -10.87 15.63 -8.71
N ARG A 57 -10.59 15.70 -10.01
CA ARG A 57 -11.39 16.47 -10.98
C ARG A 57 -12.53 15.66 -11.61
N GLY A 58 -12.60 14.36 -11.34
CA GLY A 58 -13.55 13.45 -11.99
C GLY A 58 -13.17 13.10 -13.44
N ASP A 59 -11.93 13.35 -13.86
CA ASP A 59 -11.41 13.04 -15.20
C ASP A 59 -11.12 11.53 -15.32
N PHE A 60 -12.16 10.70 -15.18
CA PHE A 60 -12.07 9.26 -15.36
C PHE A 60 -12.36 8.88 -16.82
N ALA A 61 -11.74 7.79 -17.29
CA ALA A 61 -12.13 7.18 -18.55
C ALA A 61 -13.57 6.67 -18.46
N SER A 62 -14.32 6.81 -19.54
CA SER A 62 -15.65 6.24 -19.69
C SER A 62 -15.61 4.71 -19.78
N SER A 63 -16.75 4.08 -19.54
CA SER A 63 -16.88 2.62 -19.65
C SER A 63 -16.53 2.11 -21.05
N ASP A 64 -16.88 2.86 -22.10
CA ASP A 64 -16.59 2.50 -23.49
C ASP A 64 -15.08 2.56 -23.78
N GLU A 65 -14.38 3.56 -23.26
CA GLU A 65 -12.92 3.68 -23.39
C GLU A 65 -12.19 2.54 -22.67
N ILE A 66 -12.64 2.16 -21.46
CA ILE A 66 -12.09 1.02 -20.72
C ILE A 66 -12.35 -0.29 -21.46
N SER A 67 -13.55 -0.49 -21.99
CA SER A 67 -13.91 -1.68 -22.77
C SER A 67 -13.04 -1.82 -24.03
N ALA A 68 -12.84 -0.72 -24.77
CA ALA A 68 -11.98 -0.70 -25.94
C ALA A 68 -10.51 -1.01 -25.59
N LEU A 69 -10.02 -0.49 -24.44
CA LEU A 69 -8.67 -0.77 -23.95
C LEU A 69 -8.48 -2.26 -23.61
N TRP A 70 -9.43 -2.88 -22.91
CA TRP A 70 -9.35 -4.30 -22.58
C TRP A 70 -9.40 -5.19 -23.82
N ALA A 71 -10.33 -4.90 -24.74
CA ALA A 71 -10.41 -5.63 -26.01
C ALA A 71 -9.10 -5.58 -26.82
N LYS A 72 -8.40 -4.44 -26.81
CA LYS A 72 -7.07 -4.30 -27.44
C LYS A 72 -6.03 -5.25 -26.83
N HIS A 73 -6.15 -5.58 -25.55
CA HIS A 73 -5.25 -6.48 -24.82
C HIS A 73 -5.79 -7.91 -24.66
N GLY A 74 -6.94 -8.23 -25.27
CA GLY A 74 -7.57 -9.56 -25.20
C GLY A 74 -8.12 -9.92 -23.82
N LEU A 75 -8.46 -8.91 -23.01
CA LEU A 75 -9.09 -9.03 -21.69
C LEU A 75 -10.61 -8.86 -21.80
#